data_AF-A0A8T1NUL1-F1
#
_entry.id   AF-A0A8T1NUL1-F1
#
_cell.length_a   1.000
_cell.length_b   1.000
_cell.length_c   1.000
_cell.angle_alpha   90.00
_cell.angle_beta   90.00
_cell.angle_gamma   90.00
#
_symmetry.space_group_name_H-M   'P 1'
#
loop_
_entity.id
_entity.type
_entity.pdbx_description
1 polymer ?
#
loop_
_entity_poly.entity_id
_entity_poly.type
_entity_poly.pdbx_seq_one_letter_code
_entity_poly.pdbx_strand_id
1 'polypeptide(L)'
;MGENAMSFRTILRQTYELTMSCLQTNYYGNKLVCKALIPLLQLSNSPRIVNVSSLFGQLQFVSNENARKELRNVDELTEEKVDKVVEGFLEDVKENLIDIKGWPTNYYAYIVSKAALNAYARVLGKNYPNIAINSVHPVYVKRTLLTTPG
;
A
#
# COMPACT_ATOMS: atom_id res chain seq x y z
N MET A 1 -17.71 -30.19 19.96
CA MET A 1 -17.25 -28.84 20.36
C MET A 1 -15.75 -28.95 20.55
N GLY A 2 -14.97 -28.37 19.64
CA GLY A 2 -13.51 -28.45 19.65
C GLY A 2 -12.92 -27.04 19.68
N GLU A 3 -12.26 -26.72 20.78
CA GLU A 3 -11.48 -25.50 20.99
C GLU A 3 -10.28 -25.53 20.03
N ASN A 4 -10.42 -24.89 18.87
CA ASN A 4 -9.30 -24.45 18.03
C ASN A 4 -9.73 -23.35 17.04
N ALA A 5 -10.74 -22.56 17.40
CA ALA A 5 -10.96 -21.28 16.77
C ALA A 5 -9.95 -20.29 17.38
N MET A 6 -8.81 -20.14 16.73
CA MET A 6 -7.85 -19.09 17.04
C MET A 6 -8.61 -17.76 17.01
N SER A 7 -8.80 -17.17 18.19
CA SER A 7 -9.57 -15.95 18.37
C SER A 7 -9.02 -14.85 17.44
N PHE A 8 -9.88 -14.30 16.57
CA PHE A 8 -9.60 -13.16 15.68
C PHE A 8 -9.24 -11.85 16.43
N ARG A 9 -8.93 -11.92 17.73
CA ARG A 9 -8.74 -10.77 18.63
C ARG A 9 -7.30 -10.56 19.09
N THR A 10 -6.31 -11.14 18.44
CA THR A 10 -4.93 -10.69 18.66
C THR A 10 -4.69 -9.48 17.78
N ILE A 11 -4.80 -8.27 18.37
CA ILE A 11 -4.32 -7.05 17.72
C ILE A 11 -2.82 -7.24 17.49
N LEU A 12 -2.43 -7.34 16.22
CA LEU A 12 -1.02 -7.37 15.84
C LEU A 12 -0.45 -5.99 16.11
N ARG A 13 0.25 -5.85 17.25
CA ARG A 13 0.91 -4.61 17.64
C ARG A 13 1.99 -4.27 16.60
N GLN A 14 1.71 -3.26 15.80
CA GLN A 14 2.66 -2.69 14.85
C GLN A 14 3.34 -1.50 15.53
N THR A 15 4.66 -1.40 15.44
CA THR A 15 5.40 -0.23 15.98
C THR A 15 5.56 0.84 14.90
N TYR A 16 5.95 2.05 15.31
CA TYR A 16 6.29 3.11 14.36
C TYR A 16 7.40 2.67 13.40
N GLU A 17 8.45 2.00 13.88
CA GLU A 17 9.58 1.54 13.08
C GLU A 17 9.16 0.48 12.06
N LEU A 18 8.33 -0.49 12.46
CA LEU A 18 7.78 -1.49 11.54
C LEU A 18 6.87 -0.83 10.49
N THR A 19 6.12 0.18 10.88
CA THR A 19 5.26 0.94 9.98
C THR A 19 6.09 1.70 8.94
N MET A 20 7.10 2.43 9.38
CA MET A 20 8.05 3.12 8.52
C MET A 20 8.75 2.15 7.57
N SER A 21 9.27 1.04 8.07
CA SER A 21 9.92 0.00 7.25
C SER A 21 8.98 -0.57 6.18
N CYS A 22 7.72 -0.83 6.54
CA CYS A 22 6.68 -1.29 5.62
C CYS A 22 6.41 -0.26 4.51
N LEU A 23 6.22 1.02 4.85
CA LEU A 23 6.00 2.09 3.88
C LEU A 23 7.21 2.30 2.97
N GLN A 24 8.41 2.29 3.54
CA GLN A 24 9.67 2.43 2.80
C GLN A 24 9.82 1.35 1.74
N THR A 25 9.49 0.10 2.06
CA THR A 25 9.63 -1.00 1.10
C THR A 25 8.47 -1.03 0.10
N ASN A 26 7.23 -1.04 0.59
CA ASN A 26 6.07 -1.33 -0.24
C ASN A 26 5.61 -0.15 -1.10
N TYR A 27 5.87 1.09 -0.66
CA TYR A 27 5.46 2.29 -1.36
C TYR A 27 6.67 3.05 -1.91
N TYR A 28 7.51 3.62 -1.06
CA TYR A 28 8.62 4.49 -1.50
C TYR A 28 9.64 3.74 -2.35
N GLY A 29 10.01 2.51 -1.99
CA GLY A 29 10.95 1.69 -2.75
C GLY A 29 10.43 1.39 -4.16
N ASN A 30 9.15 1.01 -4.27
CA ASN A 30 8.51 0.80 -5.58
C ASN A 30 8.49 2.09 -6.40
N LYS A 31 8.13 3.22 -5.77
CA LYS A 31 8.13 4.54 -6.39
C LYS A 31 9.51 4.92 -6.93
N LEU A 32 10.57 4.77 -6.13
CA LEU A 32 11.94 5.10 -6.53
C LEU A 32 12.43 4.22 -7.68
N VAL A 33 12.18 2.91 -7.63
CA VAL A 33 12.52 1.98 -8.72
C VAL A 33 11.78 2.35 -10.00
N CYS A 34 10.48 2.64 -9.92
CA CYS A 34 9.71 3.09 -11.09
C CYS A 34 10.31 4.37 -11.68
N LYS A 35 10.54 5.40 -10.86
CA LYS A 35 11.12 6.67 -11.32
C LYS A 35 12.46 6.48 -12.01
N ALA A 36 13.34 5.65 -11.44
CA ALA A 36 14.66 5.41 -12.01
C ALA A 36 14.61 4.64 -13.34
N LEU A 37 13.66 3.71 -13.50
CA LEU A 37 13.60 2.83 -14.66
C LEU A 37 12.67 3.32 -15.78
N ILE A 38 11.74 4.22 -15.51
CA ILE A 38 10.82 4.78 -16.53
C ILE A 38 11.55 5.32 -17.77
N PRO A 39 12.64 6.12 -17.66
CA PRO A 39 13.36 6.60 -18.84
C PRO A 39 13.89 5.46 -19.73
N LEU A 40 14.34 4.36 -19.12
CA LEU A 40 14.78 3.17 -19.86
C LEU A 40 13.60 2.39 -20.45
N LEU A 41 12.49 2.28 -19.73
CA LEU A 41 11.28 1.65 -20.21
C LEU A 41 10.71 2.36 -21.44
N GLN A 42 10.83 3.69 -21.53
CA GLN A 42 10.39 4.45 -22.72
C GLN A 42 11.14 4.08 -24.00
N LEU A 43 12.30 3.43 -23.91
CA LEU A 43 13.04 2.89 -25.07
C LEU A 43 12.49 1.55 -25.57
N SER A 44 11.61 0.89 -24.79
CA SER A 44 10.98 -0.37 -25.18
C SER A 44 9.81 -0.13 -26.15
N ASN A 45 9.62 -1.07 -27.10
CA ASN A 45 8.45 -1.10 -27.98
C ASN A 45 7.17 -1.58 -27.27
N SER A 46 7.29 -2.19 -26.08
CA SER A 46 6.15 -2.66 -25.29
C SER A 46 6.46 -2.63 -23.78
N PRO A 47 6.65 -1.43 -23.18
CA PRO A 47 7.03 -1.31 -21.78
C PRO A 47 5.89 -1.69 -20.83
N ARG A 48 6.24 -2.37 -19.74
CA ARG A 48 5.28 -2.86 -18.73
C ARG A 48 5.83 -2.65 -17.33
N ILE A 49 4.97 -2.20 -16.42
CA ILE A 49 5.23 -2.17 -14.98
C ILE A 49 4.13 -2.96 -14.29
N VAL A 50 4.51 -3.96 -13.50
CA VAL A 50 3.59 -4.77 -12.71
C VAL A 50 3.94 -4.60 -11.24
N ASN A 51 3.06 -3.90 -10.52
CA ASN A 51 3.20 -3.70 -9.08
C ASN A 51 2.56 -4.87 -8.34
N VAL A 52 3.33 -5.55 -7.50
CA VAL A 52 2.82 -6.64 -6.66
C VAL A 52 2.12 -6.05 -5.44
N SER A 53 0.79 -6.01 -5.51
CA SER A 53 -0.10 -5.46 -4.50
C SER A 53 -0.78 -6.57 -3.67
N SER A 54 -1.90 -6.26 -3.05
CA SER A 54 -2.69 -7.17 -2.21
C SER A 54 -4.18 -6.86 -2.31
N LEU A 55 -5.01 -7.85 -1.96
CA LEU A 55 -6.43 -7.65 -1.69
C LEU A 55 -6.64 -6.52 -0.65
N PHE A 56 -5.76 -6.45 0.36
CA PHE A 56 -5.78 -5.40 1.38
C PHE A 56 -5.41 -4.00 0.86
N GLY A 57 -4.96 -3.88 -0.38
CA GLY A 57 -4.80 -2.57 -1.03
C GLY A 57 -6.11 -1.98 -1.59
N GLN A 58 -7.25 -2.66 -1.43
CA GLN A 58 -8.55 -2.12 -1.81
C GLN A 58 -8.98 -1.03 -0.81
N LEU A 59 -9.54 0.06 -1.35
CA LEU A 59 -9.95 1.22 -0.56
C LEU A 59 -10.99 0.92 0.54
N GLN A 60 -11.77 -0.16 0.41
CA GLN A 60 -12.71 -0.59 1.45
C GLN A 60 -12.03 -0.95 2.78
N PHE A 61 -10.74 -1.31 2.74
CA PHE A 61 -9.95 -1.62 3.95
C PHE A 61 -9.28 -0.38 4.55
N VAL A 62 -9.30 0.76 3.86
CA VAL A 62 -8.84 2.05 4.40
C VAL A 62 -10.03 2.68 5.12
N SER A 63 -10.10 2.54 6.44
CA SER A 63 -11.21 3.07 7.26
C SER A 63 -11.11 4.58 7.51
N ASN A 64 -9.94 5.20 7.30
CA ASN A 64 -9.80 6.65 7.38
C ASN A 64 -10.49 7.29 6.17
N GLU A 65 -11.63 7.95 6.42
CA GLU A 65 -12.50 8.49 5.36
C GLU A 65 -11.81 9.55 4.50
N ASN A 66 -10.99 10.41 5.09
CA ASN A 66 -10.28 11.46 4.38
C ASN A 66 -9.25 10.86 3.42
N ALA A 67 -8.41 9.95 3.90
CA ALA A 67 -7.46 9.21 3.10
C ALA A 67 -8.16 8.42 1.99
N ARG A 68 -9.26 7.72 2.32
CA ARG A 68 -10.03 6.95 1.34
C ARG A 68 -10.62 7.84 0.25
N LYS A 69 -11.15 9.01 0.61
CA LYS A 69 -11.70 9.99 -0.34
C LYS A 69 -10.62 10.51 -1.27
N GLU A 70 -9.46 10.89 -0.72
CA GLU A 70 -8.32 11.38 -1.51
C GLU A 70 -7.85 10.33 -2.52
N LEU A 71 -7.59 9.10 -2.07
CA LEU A 71 -7.12 8.00 -2.93
C LEU A 71 -8.16 7.51 -3.95
N ARG A 72 -9.46 7.79 -3.72
CA ARG A 72 -10.55 7.44 -4.65
C ARG A 72 -10.68 8.42 -5.81
N ASN A 73 -10.32 9.69 -5.62
CA ASN A 73 -10.51 10.74 -6.63
C ASN A 73 -9.47 10.63 -7.75
N VAL A 74 -9.70 9.72 -8.70
CA VAL A 74 -8.76 9.41 -9.80
C VAL A 74 -8.46 10.63 -10.68
N ASP A 75 -9.45 11.49 -10.91
CA ASP A 75 -9.31 12.61 -11.85
C ASP A 75 -8.28 13.64 -11.35
N GLU A 76 -8.29 13.90 -10.05
CA GLU A 76 -7.37 14.83 -9.40
C GLU A 76 -6.21 14.14 -8.67
N LEU A 77 -6.05 12.83 -8.81
CA LEU A 77 -5.01 12.09 -8.11
C LEU A 77 -3.64 12.47 -8.67
N THR A 78 -2.72 12.88 -7.79
CA THR A 78 -1.32 13.14 -8.12
C THR A 78 -0.40 12.38 -7.20
N GLU A 79 0.88 12.28 -7.56
CA GLU A 79 1.88 11.62 -6.70
C GLU A 79 1.93 12.30 -5.33
N GLU A 80 1.90 13.63 -5.29
CA GLU A 80 1.98 14.43 -4.07
C GLU A 80 0.77 14.20 -3.15
N LYS A 81 -0.42 13.97 -3.72
CA LYS A 81 -1.61 13.64 -2.92
C LYS A 81 -1.50 12.26 -2.29
N VAL A 82 -0.95 11.28 -3.02
CA VAL A 82 -0.69 9.95 -2.44
C VAL A 82 0.40 10.03 -1.36
N ASP A 83 1.47 10.79 -1.59
CA ASP A 83 2.53 11.02 -0.61
C ASP A 83 1.99 11.66 0.67
N LYS A 84 1.17 12.71 0.56
CA LYS A 84 0.54 13.38 1.72
C LYS A 84 -0.32 12.44 2.55
N VAL A 85 -1.04 11.51 1.92
CA VAL A 85 -1.82 10.49 2.64
C VAL A 85 -0.88 9.56 3.43
N VAL A 86 0.22 9.12 2.84
CA VAL A 86 1.20 8.24 3.50
C VAL A 86 1.95 8.96 4.61
N GLU A 87 2.34 10.22 4.40
CA GLU A 87 3.01 11.07 5.38
C GLU A 87 2.10 11.37 6.58
N GLY A 88 0.86 11.80 6.33
CA GLY A 88 -0.12 12.05 7.40
C GLY A 88 -0.45 10.80 8.19
N PHE A 89 -0.55 9.65 7.52
CA PHE A 89 -0.68 8.35 8.19
C PHE A 89 0.52 8.06 9.11
N LEU A 90 1.75 8.25 8.64
CA LEU A 90 2.95 7.98 9.43
C LEU A 90 3.04 8.89 10.66
N GLU A 91 2.64 10.15 10.54
CA GLU A 91 2.56 11.08 11.68
C GLU A 91 1.48 10.64 12.68
N ASP A 92 0.30 10.24 12.21
CA ASP A 92 -0.76 9.71 13.08
C ASP A 92 -0.32 8.43 13.81
N VAL A 93 0.52 7.58 13.21
CA VAL A 93 1.13 6.42 13.89
C VAL A 93 2.04 6.88 15.03
N LYS A 94 2.90 7.86 14.77
CA LYS A 94 3.88 8.39 15.72
C LYS A 94 3.21 9.02 16.94
N GLU A 95 2.12 9.75 16.72
CA GLU A 95 1.32 10.40 17.75
C GLU A 95 0.28 9.46 18.41
N ASN A 96 0.29 8.17 18.06
CA ASN A 96 -0.66 7.16 18.55
C ASN A 96 -2.14 7.52 18.30
N LEU A 97 -2.44 8.11 17.15
CA LEU A 97 -3.77 8.60 16.77
C LEU A 97 -4.54 7.64 15.85
N ILE A 98 -4.07 6.40 15.65
CA ILE A 98 -4.66 5.40 14.73
C ILE A 98 -6.17 5.24 14.94
N ASP A 99 -6.59 4.91 16.17
CA ASP A 99 -8.00 4.69 16.47
C ASP A 99 -8.82 5.98 16.39
N ILE A 100 -8.26 7.09 16.88
CA ILE A 100 -8.92 8.40 16.95
C ILE A 100 -9.19 8.95 15.54
N LYS A 101 -8.24 8.76 14.62
CA LYS A 101 -8.32 9.19 13.22
C LYS A 101 -9.00 8.15 12.33
N GLY A 102 -9.46 7.04 12.91
CA GLY A 102 -10.19 5.99 12.20
C GLY A 102 -9.34 5.21 11.19
N TRP A 103 -8.03 5.13 11.38
CA TRP A 103 -7.18 4.24 10.58
C TRP A 103 -7.51 2.77 10.86
N PRO A 104 -7.12 1.83 9.99
CA PRO A 104 -7.33 0.42 10.24
C PRO A 104 -6.65 -0.01 11.54
N THR A 105 -7.22 -0.94 12.27
CA THR A 105 -6.64 -1.40 13.55
C THR A 105 -5.67 -2.56 13.37
N ASN A 106 -5.98 -3.48 12.45
CA ASN A 106 -5.12 -4.61 12.12
C ASN A 106 -4.42 -4.39 10.77
N TYR A 107 -3.13 -4.75 10.70
CA TYR A 107 -2.32 -4.67 9.47
C TYR A 107 -2.29 -3.28 8.81
N TYR A 108 -2.50 -2.21 9.58
CA TYR A 108 -2.64 -0.85 9.07
C TYR A 108 -1.49 -0.39 8.17
N ALA A 109 -0.25 -0.75 8.49
CA ALA A 109 0.90 -0.31 7.70
C ALA A 109 0.88 -0.99 6.33
N TYR A 110 0.51 -2.27 6.31
CA TYR A 110 0.39 -3.05 5.09
C TYR A 110 -0.77 -2.58 4.23
N ILE A 111 -1.96 -2.38 4.80
CA ILE A 111 -3.16 -1.86 4.12
C ILE A 111 -2.84 -0.52 3.46
N VAL A 112 -2.35 0.46 4.24
CA VAL A 112 -2.06 1.80 3.74
C VAL A 112 -0.97 1.75 2.66
N SER A 113 0.09 0.96 2.86
CA SER A 113 1.15 0.82 1.86
C SER A 113 0.66 0.25 0.52
N LYS A 114 -0.24 -0.73 0.54
CA LYS A 114 -0.78 -1.35 -0.68
C LYS A 114 -1.87 -0.51 -1.34
N ALA A 115 -2.65 0.23 -0.56
CA ALA A 115 -3.59 1.23 -1.08
C ALA A 115 -2.84 2.38 -1.77
N ALA A 116 -1.78 2.90 -1.16
CA ALA A 116 -0.92 3.92 -1.75
C ALA A 116 -0.23 3.42 -3.03
N LEU A 117 0.29 2.19 -3.05
CA LEU A 117 0.87 1.58 -4.26
C LEU A 117 -0.16 1.47 -5.41
N ASN A 118 -1.39 1.08 -5.10
CA ASN A 118 -2.47 1.01 -6.11
C ASN A 118 -2.83 2.40 -6.64
N ALA A 119 -2.91 3.41 -5.76
CA ALA A 119 -3.17 4.78 -6.15
C ALA A 119 -2.04 5.35 -7.03
N TYR A 120 -0.78 5.11 -6.65
CA TYR A 120 0.38 5.51 -7.43
C TYR A 120 0.44 4.83 -8.81
N ALA A 121 0.05 3.56 -8.92
CA ALA A 121 -0.06 2.89 -10.22
C ALA A 121 -1.04 3.61 -11.16
N ARG A 122 -2.15 4.16 -10.63
CA ARG A 122 -3.11 4.95 -11.42
C ARG A 122 -2.51 6.28 -11.87
N VAL A 123 -1.80 6.97 -10.96
CA VAL A 123 -1.07 8.21 -11.30
C VAL A 123 -0.08 7.95 -12.42
N LEU A 124 0.74 6.90 -12.31
CA LEU A 124 1.69 6.55 -13.36
C LEU A 124 1.01 6.19 -14.67
N GLY A 125 -0.09 5.42 -14.64
CA GLY A 125 -0.84 5.08 -15.85
C GLY A 125 -1.39 6.31 -16.58
N LYS A 126 -1.79 7.35 -15.85
CA LYS A 126 -2.20 8.65 -16.42
C LYS A 126 -1.01 9.40 -17.02
N ASN A 127 0.14 9.41 -16.34
CA ASN A 127 1.32 10.17 -16.74
C ASN A 127 2.11 9.52 -17.89
N TYR A 128 2.03 8.19 -18.03
CA TYR A 128 2.78 7.40 -19.01
C TYR A 128 1.85 6.47 -19.79
N PRO A 129 0.98 7.01 -20.66
CA PRO A 129 -0.04 6.22 -21.37
C PRO A 129 0.53 5.17 -22.33
N ASN A 130 1.82 5.28 -22.70
CA ASN A 130 2.53 4.31 -23.53
C ASN A 130 3.11 3.11 -22.74
N ILE A 131 3.06 3.15 -21.41
CA ILE A 131 3.50 2.05 -20.54
C ILE A 131 2.27 1.34 -19.98
N ALA A 132 2.23 0.01 -20.12
CA ALA A 132 1.18 -0.78 -19.48
C ALA A 132 1.49 -0.91 -17.98
N ILE A 133 0.80 -0.16 -17.13
CA ILE A 133 1.06 -0.10 -15.68
C ILE A 133 -0.14 -0.66 -14.93
N ASN A 134 0.06 -1.75 -14.20
CA ASN A 134 -1.01 -2.44 -13.46
C ASN A 134 -0.54 -2.91 -12.09
N SER A 135 -1.49 -3.04 -11.16
CA SER A 135 -1.26 -3.66 -9.85
C SER A 135 -1.99 -5.00 -9.77
N VAL A 136 -1.33 -6.03 -9.22
CA VAL A 136 -1.88 -7.38 -9.14
C VAL A 136 -1.82 -7.90 -7.70
N HIS A 137 -2.89 -8.54 -7.26
CA HIS A 137 -2.86 -9.40 -6.08
C HIS A 137 -2.54 -10.83 -6.55
N PRO A 138 -1.37 -11.39 -6.23
CA PRO A 138 -1.15 -12.81 -6.44
C PRO A 138 -2.02 -13.58 -5.45
N VAL A 139 -2.89 -14.45 -5.96
CA VAL A 139 -3.65 -15.43 -5.15
C VAL A 139 -2.71 -16.04 -4.10
N TYR A 140 -3.20 -16.27 -2.88
CA TYR A 140 -2.39 -16.71 -1.73
C TYR A 140 -1.32 -17.74 -2.12
N VAL A 141 -0.05 -17.35 -2.03
CA VAL A 141 1.10 -18.23 -2.29
C VAL A 141 1.81 -18.45 -0.96
N LYS A 142 2.08 -19.71 -0.62
CA LYS A 142 2.90 -20.09 0.54
C LYS A 142 4.32 -19.51 0.34
N ARG A 143 4.70 -18.51 1.13
CA ARG A 143 6.02 -17.84 1.11
C ARG A 143 6.57 -17.72 2.52
N THR A 144 7.89 -17.58 2.65
CA THR A 144 8.62 -17.40 3.93
C THR A 144 8.07 -16.26 4.81
N LEU A 145 7.45 -15.24 4.21
CA LEU A 145 6.82 -14.12 4.94
C LEU A 145 5.66 -14.54 5.87
N LEU A 146 5.13 -15.76 5.72
CA LEU A 146 4.00 -16.28 6.48
C LEU A 146 4.38 -17.48 7.38
N THR A 147 5.66 -17.85 7.43
CA THR A 147 6.15 -18.91 8.32
C THR A 147 6.67 -18.29 9.61
N THR A 148 6.04 -18.59 10.75
CA THR A 148 6.64 -18.36 12.07
C THR A 148 7.96 -19.14 12.17
N PRO A 149 9.00 -18.60 12.84
CA PRO A 149 10.18 -19.40 13.15
C PRO A 149 9.74 -20.58 14.02
N GLY A 150 10.21 -21.77 13.65
CA GLY A 150 9.99 -23.01 14.41
C GLY A 150 10.87 -23.11 15.63
#